data_AF-A0A819NTH2-F1
#
_entry.id   AF-A0A819NTH2-F1
#
_cell.length_a   1.000
_cell.length_b   1.000
_cell.length_c   1.000
_cell.angle_alpha   90.00
_cell.angle_beta   90.00
_cell.angle_gamma   90.00
#
_symmetry.space_group_name_H-M   'P 1'
#
loop_
_entity.id
_entity.type
_entity.pdbx_description
1 polymer ?
#
loop_
_entity_poly.entity_id
_entity_poly.type
_entity_poly.pdbx_seq_one_letter_code
_entity_poly.pdbx_strand_id
1 'polypeptide(L)'
;KFLGLSKLINRFTDPTLTEYFQDLFPRDDPKNTQFSIKFFEAIGLDGLTNGLREFLRRNPTPTPPILSALSIKEKEDEDDHENQGHIEALRRELQMQQQNKQDKKDKKNSHRMVQLK
;
A
#
# COMPACT_ATOMS: atom_id res chain seq x y z
N LYS A 1 13.10 -22.41 -28.95
CA LYS A 1 13.60 -22.80 -27.61
C LYS A 1 13.63 -21.54 -26.75
N PHE A 2 13.10 -21.61 -25.53
CA PHE A 2 13.14 -20.48 -24.59
C PHE A 2 14.48 -20.43 -23.84
N LEU A 3 14.89 -19.23 -23.47
CA LEU A 3 16.04 -18.99 -22.62
C LEU A 3 15.65 -19.44 -21.19
N GLY A 4 16.44 -20.34 -20.58
CA GLY A 4 16.16 -20.77 -19.20
C GLY A 4 16.31 -19.63 -18.19
N LEU A 5 15.65 -19.75 -17.04
CA LEU A 5 15.56 -18.70 -16.01
C LEU A 5 16.93 -18.14 -15.60
N SER A 6 17.94 -19.00 -15.38
CA SER A 6 19.29 -18.56 -14.99
C SER A 6 19.98 -17.71 -16.06
N LYS A 7 19.78 -18.04 -17.35
CA LYS A 7 20.34 -17.26 -18.46
C LYS A 7 19.60 -15.95 -18.67
N LEU A 8 18.30 -15.93 -18.34
CA LEU A 8 17.49 -14.71 -18.35
C LEU A 8 17.99 -13.74 -17.27
N ILE A 9 18.11 -14.21 -16.02
CA ILE A 9 18.62 -13.39 -14.91
C ILE A 9 20.00 -12.81 -15.24
N ASN A 10 20.92 -13.62 -15.77
CA ASN A 10 22.27 -13.15 -16.15
C ASN A 10 22.26 -12.07 -17.24
N ARG A 11 21.27 -12.07 -18.15
CA ARG A 11 21.14 -11.00 -19.14
C ARG A 11 20.56 -9.73 -18.55
N PHE A 12 19.65 -9.85 -17.60
CA PHE A 12 19.09 -8.69 -16.89
C PHE A 12 20.09 -8.00 -15.97
N THR A 13 21.08 -8.74 -15.46
CA THR A 13 22.16 -8.18 -14.63
C THR A 13 23.37 -7.71 -15.44
N ASP A 14 23.34 -7.82 -16.77
CA ASP A 14 24.42 -7.39 -17.63
C ASP A 14 24.52 -5.85 -17.63
N PRO A 15 25.68 -5.26 -17.26
CA PRO A 15 25.86 -3.81 -17.22
C PRO A 15 25.68 -3.16 -18.59
N THR A 16 25.94 -3.87 -19.68
CA THR A 16 25.79 -3.33 -21.05
C THR A 16 24.32 -3.18 -21.46
N LEU A 17 23.44 -3.98 -20.86
CA LEU A 17 22.00 -3.98 -21.16
C LEU A 17 21.19 -3.17 -20.14
N THR A 18 21.83 -2.73 -19.05
CA THR A 18 21.15 -2.04 -17.93
C THR A 18 20.44 -0.77 -18.36
N GLU A 19 21.03 0.02 -19.28
CA GLU A 19 20.41 1.26 -19.81
C GLU A 19 19.08 0.98 -20.51
N TYR A 20 18.99 -0.12 -21.27
CA TYR A 20 17.75 -0.51 -21.94
C TYR A 20 16.67 -1.04 -21.00
N PHE A 21 17.05 -1.43 -19.78
CA PHE A 21 16.12 -1.92 -18.75
C PHE A 21 15.77 -0.86 -17.71
N GLN A 22 16.18 0.39 -17.92
CA GLN A 22 15.94 1.48 -16.97
C GLN A 22 14.43 1.72 -16.75
N ASP A 23 13.63 1.65 -17.82
CA ASP A 23 12.16 1.79 -17.75
C ASP A 23 11.46 0.59 -17.09
N LEU A 24 12.09 -0.58 -17.11
CA LEU A 24 11.57 -1.80 -16.47
C LEU A 24 11.84 -1.83 -14.95
N PHE A 25 12.98 -1.27 -14.54
CA PHE A 25 13.40 -1.18 -13.14
C PHE A 25 13.57 0.29 -12.72
N PRO A 26 12.48 1.09 -12.71
CA PRO A 26 12.51 2.50 -12.35
C PRO A 26 13.03 2.67 -10.92
N ARG A 27 13.95 3.61 -10.75
CA ARG A 27 14.56 3.98 -9.45
C ARG A 27 14.29 5.44 -9.06
N ASP A 28 13.52 6.16 -9.86
CA ASP A 28 13.26 7.58 -9.64
C ASP A 28 12.19 7.76 -8.56
N ASP A 29 10.98 7.24 -8.82
CA ASP A 29 9.86 7.32 -7.90
C ASP A 29 9.68 6.04 -7.10
N PRO A 30 9.59 6.11 -5.75
CA PRO A 30 9.41 4.93 -4.92
C PRO A 30 8.10 4.20 -5.21
N LYS A 31 7.08 4.88 -5.75
CA LYS A 31 5.83 4.26 -6.21
C LYS A 31 6.07 3.33 -7.40
N ASN A 32 6.80 3.81 -8.40
CA ASN A 32 7.11 3.04 -9.61
C ASN A 32 8.03 1.86 -9.27
N THR A 33 9.02 2.09 -8.39
CA THR A 33 9.87 1.01 -7.86
C THR A 33 9.05 -0.09 -7.14
N GLN A 34 8.06 0.29 -6.33
CA GLN A 34 7.18 -0.67 -5.67
C GLN A 34 6.30 -1.43 -6.66
N PHE A 35 5.77 -0.76 -7.69
CA PHE A 35 5.00 -1.41 -8.75
C PHE A 35 5.85 -2.46 -9.48
N SER A 36 7.07 -2.13 -9.89
CA SER A 36 7.96 -3.08 -10.55
C SER A 36 8.26 -4.29 -9.66
N ILE A 37 8.49 -4.08 -8.35
CA ILE A 37 8.64 -5.19 -7.41
C ILE A 37 7.41 -6.10 -7.41
N LYS A 38 6.21 -5.53 -7.24
CA LYS A 38 4.94 -6.29 -7.22
C LYS A 38 4.69 -7.04 -8.53
N PHE A 39 5.00 -6.41 -9.67
CA PHE A 39 4.82 -6.99 -10.99
C PHE A 39 5.69 -8.24 -11.17
N PHE A 40 6.99 -8.15 -10.89
CA PHE A 40 7.89 -9.30 -11.03
C PHE A 40 7.64 -10.37 -9.96
N GLU A 41 7.18 -10.02 -8.76
CA GLU A 41 6.71 -10.98 -7.76
C GLU A 41 5.49 -11.77 -8.26
N ALA A 42 4.49 -11.09 -8.84
CA ALA A 42 3.27 -11.73 -9.35
C ALA A 42 3.55 -12.73 -10.48
N ILE A 43 4.61 -12.52 -11.24
CA ILE A 43 5.03 -13.40 -12.35
C ILE A 43 6.00 -14.50 -11.87
N GLY A 44 6.51 -14.41 -10.63
CA GLY A 44 7.48 -15.36 -10.09
C GLY A 44 8.93 -15.10 -10.53
N LEU A 45 9.27 -13.86 -10.86
CA LEU A 45 10.62 -13.38 -11.21
C LEU A 45 11.19 -12.44 -10.14
N ASP A 46 10.95 -12.78 -8.87
CA ASP A 46 11.33 -11.99 -7.70
C ASP A 46 12.82 -11.66 -7.61
N GLY A 47 13.69 -12.60 -8.01
CA GLY A 47 15.15 -12.44 -7.98
C GLY A 47 15.71 -11.30 -8.83
N LEU A 48 14.95 -10.80 -9.83
CA LEU A 48 15.33 -9.63 -10.63
C LEU A 48 15.23 -8.32 -9.86
N THR A 49 14.41 -8.29 -8.80
CA THR A 49 14.03 -7.05 -8.10
C THR A 49 14.80 -6.79 -6.82
N ASN A 50 15.78 -7.64 -6.48
CA ASN A 50 16.54 -7.52 -5.23
C ASN A 50 17.21 -6.15 -5.05
N GLY A 51 17.77 -5.57 -6.12
CA GLY A 51 18.37 -4.23 -6.09
C GLY A 51 17.36 -3.11 -5.82
N LEU A 52 16.12 -3.25 -6.32
CA LEU A 52 15.04 -2.30 -6.08
C LEU A 52 14.57 -2.34 -4.61
N ARG A 53 14.55 -3.53 -4.00
CA ARG A 53 14.23 -3.67 -2.56
C ARG A 53 15.26 -3.00 -1.67
N GLU A 54 16.54 -3.09 -2.02
CA GLU A 54 17.60 -2.40 -1.29
C GLU A 54 17.48 -0.88 -1.44
N PHE A 55 17.14 -0.41 -2.65
CA PHE A 55 16.89 1.01 -2.91
C PHE A 55 15.75 1.58 -2.05
N LEU A 56 14.62 0.89 -1.95
CA LEU A 56 13.50 1.30 -1.08
C LEU A 56 13.85 1.24 0.42
N ARG A 57 14.73 0.32 0.83
CA ARG A 57 15.19 0.25 2.22
C ARG A 57 16.07 1.44 2.60
N ARG A 58 16.85 1.95 1.64
CA ARG A 58 17.71 3.14 1.81
C ARG A 58 16.91 4.44 1.77
N ASN A 59 15.82 4.47 1.00
CA ASN A 59 14.93 5.62 0.87
C ASN A 59 13.57 5.30 1.51
N PRO A 60 13.47 5.31 2.85
CA PRO A 60 12.21 5.01 3.52
C PRO A 60 11.16 6.03 3.09
N THR A 61 10.14 5.57 2.37
CA THR A 61 8.98 6.39 2.11
C THR A 61 8.29 6.67 3.44
N PRO A 62 7.95 7.93 3.76
CA PRO A 62 7.19 8.26 4.95
C PRO A 62 5.79 7.67 4.78
N THR A 63 5.61 6.44 5.25
CA THR A 63 4.31 5.78 5.30
C THR A 63 3.52 6.44 6.42
N PRO A 64 2.36 7.05 6.15
CA PRO A 64 1.54 7.61 7.21
C PRO A 64 1.16 6.49 8.20
N PRO A 65 1.08 6.80 9.52
CA PRO A 65 0.95 5.82 10.60
C PRO A 65 -0.32 4.94 10.56
N ILE A 66 -1.23 5.23 9.63
CA ILE A 66 -2.45 4.46 9.38
C ILE A 66 -2.14 3.17 8.58
N LEU A 67 -0.97 3.08 7.91
CA LEU A 67 -0.59 1.94 7.07
C LEU A 67 0.04 0.78 7.85
N SER A 68 0.83 1.04 8.91
CA SER A 68 1.52 0.01 9.70
C SER A 68 0.57 -0.97 10.41
N ALA A 69 -0.62 -0.52 10.82
CA ALA A 69 -1.56 -1.33 11.60
C ALA A 69 -2.42 -2.32 10.79
N LEU A 70 -2.35 -2.36 9.45
CA LEU A 70 -2.94 -3.49 8.70
C LEU A 70 -1.89 -4.25 7.87
N SER A 71 -0.65 -4.45 8.33
CA SER A 71 0.34 -5.26 7.59
C SER A 71 0.02 -6.77 7.49
N ILE A 72 -1.23 -7.11 7.17
CA ILE A 72 -1.56 -7.98 6.03
C ILE A 72 -2.34 -7.05 5.10
N LYS A 73 -1.62 -6.20 4.33
CA LYS A 73 -2.22 -5.04 3.66
C LYS A 73 -2.23 -5.21 2.15
N GLU A 74 -3.35 -5.75 1.68
CA GLU A 74 -4.06 -5.10 0.58
C GLU A 74 -4.19 -3.62 0.95
N LYS A 75 -3.40 -2.75 0.29
CA LYS A 75 -3.81 -1.38 0.01
C LYS A 75 -3.31 -0.96 -1.36
N GLU A 76 -4.28 -1.00 -2.26
CA GLU A 76 -4.56 -0.05 -3.34
C GLU A 76 -4.16 1.39 -2.99
N ASP A 77 -3.82 2.16 -4.02
CA ASP A 77 -4.05 3.60 -4.22
C ASP A 77 -3.10 4.04 -5.38
N GLU A 78 -3.48 4.51 -6.57
CA GLU A 78 -4.74 4.83 -7.25
C GLU A 78 -4.43 4.78 -8.75
N ASP A 79 -5.20 4.00 -9.52
CA ASP A 79 -5.40 4.21 -10.96
C ASP A 79 -6.91 4.47 -11.12
N ASP A 80 -7.23 5.51 -11.87
CA ASP A 80 -8.55 6.15 -11.93
C ASP A 80 -9.51 5.28 -12.78
N HIS A 81 -10.40 4.49 -12.15
CA HIS A 81 -11.73 4.11 -12.66
C HIS A 81 -12.42 3.10 -11.70
N GLU A 82 -13.61 3.45 -11.17
CA GLU A 82 -14.65 2.55 -10.61
C GLU A 82 -14.58 2.00 -9.16
N ASN A 83 -14.15 2.75 -8.13
CA ASN A 83 -14.41 2.30 -6.74
C ASN A 83 -14.83 3.39 -5.74
N GLN A 84 -15.62 4.37 -6.20
CA GLN A 84 -16.05 5.50 -5.36
C GLN A 84 -17.13 5.11 -4.32
N GLY A 85 -17.89 4.05 -4.57
CA GLY A 85 -19.03 3.65 -3.72
C GLY A 85 -18.63 3.03 -2.37
N HIS A 86 -17.57 2.21 -2.33
CA HIS A 86 -17.20 1.49 -1.11
C HIS A 86 -16.53 2.41 -0.07
N ILE A 87 -15.77 3.39 -0.55
CA ILE A 87 -15.09 4.39 0.29
C ILE A 87 -16.11 5.34 0.95
N GLU A 88 -17.16 5.74 0.24
CA GLU A 88 -18.24 6.55 0.83
C GLU A 88 -19.07 5.78 1.86
N ALA A 89 -19.30 4.48 1.65
CA ALA A 89 -20.00 3.64 2.61
C ALA A 89 -19.23 3.54 3.94
N LEU A 90 -17.91 3.32 3.89
CA LEU A 90 -17.06 3.30 5.09
C LEU A 90 -17.06 4.65 5.82
N ARG A 91 -17.07 5.77 5.08
CA ARG A 91 -17.10 7.12 5.66
C ARG A 91 -18.41 7.40 6.39
N ARG A 92 -19.54 6.93 5.86
CA ARG A 92 -20.86 7.02 6.52
C ARG A 92 -20.93 6.17 7.79
N GLU A 93 -20.44 4.93 7.74
CA GLU A 93 -20.41 4.03 8.91
C GLU A 93 -19.63 4.67 10.08
N LEU A 94 -18.49 5.29 9.77
CA LEU A 94 -17.66 5.96 10.78
C LEU A 94 -18.32 7.21 11.38
N GLN A 95 -19.14 7.94 10.61
CA GLN A 95 -19.92 9.07 11.14
C GLN A 95 -21.05 8.61 12.07
N MET A 96 -21.75 7.54 11.71
CA MET A 96 -22.83 6.99 12.54
C MET A 96 -22.33 6.50 13.91
N GLN A 97 -21.14 5.88 13.95
CA GLN A 97 -20.53 5.46 15.22
C GLN A 97 -20.14 6.63 16.13
N GLN A 98 -19.80 7.79 15.58
CA GLN A 98 -19.44 8.98 16.37
C GLN A 98 -20.68 9.63 16.99
N GLN A 99 -21.79 9.70 16.26
CA GLN A 99 -23.05 10.23 16.80
C GLN A 99 -23.62 9.36 17.94
N ASN A 100 -23.59 8.04 17.79
CA ASN A 100 -24.11 7.12 18.82
C ASN A 100 -23.30 7.16 20.13
N LYS A 101 -22.03 7.61 20.08
CA LYS A 101 -21.20 7.84 21.28
C LYS A 101 -21.59 9.11 22.03
N GLN A 102 -22.08 10.13 21.33
CA GLN A 102 -22.54 11.38 21.93
C GLN A 102 -23.87 11.19 22.66
N ASP A 103 -24.83 10.49 22.03
CA ASP A 103 -26.16 10.23 22.60
C ASP A 103 -26.12 9.40 23.90
N LYS A 104 -25.15 8.47 24.01
CA LYS A 104 -24.93 7.70 25.25
C LYS A 104 -24.34 8.53 26.37
N LYS A 105 -23.60 9.60 26.05
CA LYS A 105 -22.97 10.49 27.05
C LYS A 105 -24.00 11.42 27.67
N ASP A 106 -24.94 11.92 26.88
CA ASP A 106 -26.00 12.83 27.34
C ASP A 106 -27.05 12.11 28.19
N LYS A 107 -27.41 10.87 27.85
CA LYS A 107 -28.28 10.03 28.71
C LYS A 107 -27.66 9.71 30.06
N LYS A 108 -26.34 9.45 30.11
CA LYS A 108 -25.61 9.16 31.35
C LYS A 108 -25.49 10.39 32.25
N ASN A 109 -25.35 11.58 31.66
CA ASN A 109 -25.29 12.83 32.40
C ASN A 109 -26.67 13.25 32.93
N SER A 110 -27.73 13.02 32.15
CA SER A 110 -29.11 13.23 32.58
C SER A 110 -29.49 12.33 33.76
N HIS A 111 -29.21 11.02 33.68
CA HIS A 111 -29.51 10.08 34.78
C HIS A 111 -28.79 10.46 36.10
N ARG A 112 -27.55 10.95 36.01
CA ARG A 112 -26.78 11.43 37.16
C ARG A 112 -27.36 12.72 37.77
N MET A 113 -27.93 13.62 36.97
CA MET A 113 -28.59 14.83 37.46
C MET A 113 -29.92 14.56 38.17
N VAL A 114 -30.67 13.54 37.77
CA VAL A 114 -31.94 13.19 38.44
C VAL A 114 -31.71 12.57 39.82
N GLN A 115 -30.54 11.96 40.07
CA GLN A 115 -30.18 11.34 41.35
C GLN A 115 -29.64 12.32 42.42
N LEU A 116 -29.48 13.62 42.11
CA LEU A 116 -28.96 14.64 43.02
C LEU A 116 -30.01 15.63 43.56
N LYS A 117 -31.31 15.33 43.39
CA LYS A 117 -32.42 16.06 44.05
C LYS A 117 -33.12 15.15 45.04
#